data_AF-A0A3D2U4W5-F1
#
_entry.id   AF-A0A3D2U4W5-F1
#
_cell.length_a   1.000
_cell.length_b   1.000
_cell.length_c   1.000
_cell.angle_alpha   90.00
_cell.angle_beta   90.00
_cell.angle_gamma   90.00
#
_symmetry.space_group_name_H-M   'P 1'
#
loop_
_entity.id
_entity.type
_entity.pdbx_description
1 polymer ?
#
loop_
_entity_poly.entity_id
_entity_poly.type
_entity_poly.pdbx_seq_one_letter_code
_entity_poly.pdbx_strand_id
1 'polypeptide(L)'
;QMKHPAYTAPGFGGFLGQSHNPFQIKQNPNAADFAVRAFDTADDVDVSRQSGRRTLLQSLDRYQASREKQLEFARTQDAFTQQALNLSTSRRAKKAFDLSQEPEALRDAYGRNRVGQGLLLARRLVEAGVRFVTIKGYVETGIYAWDHHWGIFPHLEKQLPIYDSSYSALLNDLDDRGMLD
;
A
#
# COMPACT_ATOMS: atom_id res chain seq x y z
N GLN A 1 5.28 22.15 -7.58
CA GLN A 1 5.90 21.59 -6.36
C GLN A 1 7.39 21.48 -6.57
N MET A 2 8.19 22.24 -5.82
CA MET A 2 9.65 22.08 -5.82
C MET A 2 9.97 20.72 -5.18
N LYS A 3 10.32 19.74 -6.01
CA LYS A 3 11.00 18.52 -5.54
C LYS A 3 12.42 18.93 -5.19
N HIS A 4 12.69 19.19 -3.91
CA HIS A 4 14.07 19.32 -3.47
C HIS A 4 14.74 17.95 -3.65
N PRO A 5 15.84 17.82 -4.41
CA PRO A 5 16.42 16.52 -4.77
C PRO A 5 16.85 15.70 -3.54
N ALA A 6 17.14 16.36 -2.42
CA ALA A 6 17.47 15.69 -1.16
C ALA A 6 16.25 15.23 -0.33
N TYR A 7 15.04 15.74 -0.61
CA TYR A 7 13.83 15.44 0.16
C TYR A 7 12.75 14.92 -0.79
N THR A 8 12.58 13.59 -0.82
CA THR A 8 11.46 12.95 -1.50
C THR A 8 10.14 13.37 -0.87
N ALA A 9 9.02 13.12 -1.56
CA ALA A 9 7.69 13.37 -0.99
C ALA A 9 7.55 12.71 0.41
N PRO A 10 6.82 13.33 1.35
CA PRO A 10 6.59 12.76 2.68
C PRO A 10 6.13 11.31 2.59
N GLY A 11 6.72 10.45 3.42
CA GLY A 11 6.43 9.01 3.46
C GLY A 11 7.31 8.15 2.56
N PHE A 12 8.23 8.72 1.78
CA PHE A 12 9.28 7.97 1.06
C PHE A 12 10.59 7.95 1.85
N GLY A 13 11.45 6.96 1.59
CA GLY A 13 12.69 6.72 2.33
C GLY A 13 13.69 7.87 2.29
N GLY A 14 13.60 8.79 1.32
CA GLY A 14 14.44 9.97 1.22
C GLY A 14 15.92 9.62 1.27
N PHE A 15 16.64 10.19 2.25
CA PHE A 15 18.05 9.91 2.49
C PHE A 15 18.36 8.45 2.84
N LEU A 16 17.40 7.70 3.40
CA LEU A 16 17.55 6.26 3.68
C LEU A 16 17.54 5.42 2.39
N GLY A 17 17.24 6.02 1.25
CA GLY A 17 17.26 5.35 -0.04
C GLY A 17 15.96 4.60 -0.37
N GLN A 18 15.93 4.08 -1.60
CA GLN A 18 14.73 3.52 -2.21
C GLN A 18 14.25 2.21 -1.56
N SER A 19 15.11 1.49 -0.85
CA SER A 19 14.74 0.29 -0.08
C SER A 19 13.78 0.59 1.08
N HIS A 20 13.76 1.84 1.56
CA HIS A 20 12.87 2.28 2.62
C HIS A 20 11.60 2.95 2.08
N ASN A 21 11.37 2.90 0.76
CA ASN A 21 10.13 3.42 0.19
C ASN A 21 8.94 2.52 0.54
N PRO A 22 7.76 3.11 0.75
CA PRO A 22 6.56 2.35 1.05
C PRO A 22 6.08 1.63 -0.21
N PHE A 23 5.45 0.48 -0.01
CA PHE A 23 4.63 -0.13 -1.05
C PHE A 23 3.36 0.70 -1.23
N GLN A 24 3.14 1.23 -2.44
CA GLN A 24 2.03 2.15 -2.72
C GLN A 24 0.86 1.47 -3.42
N ILE A 25 -0.34 1.64 -2.84
CA ILE A 25 -1.61 1.28 -3.48
C ILE A 25 -2.29 2.57 -3.93
N LYS A 26 -2.36 2.77 -5.25
CA LYS A 26 -2.96 3.98 -5.83
C LYS A 26 -4.42 3.77 -6.20
N GLN A 27 -4.82 2.52 -6.46
CA GLN A 27 -6.20 2.16 -6.79
C GLN A 27 -7.15 2.53 -5.65
N ASN A 28 -8.41 2.76 -6.00
CA ASN A 28 -9.47 2.98 -5.02
C ASN A 28 -9.92 1.62 -4.44
N PRO A 29 -9.80 1.37 -3.13
CA PRO A 29 -10.23 0.11 -2.52
C PRO A 29 -11.74 -0.17 -2.61
N ASN A 30 -12.54 0.85 -2.91
CA ASN A 30 -13.98 0.70 -3.15
C ASN A 30 -14.35 0.44 -4.62
N ALA A 31 -13.40 0.44 -5.55
CA ALA A 31 -13.70 0.15 -6.94
C ALA A 31 -14.12 -1.31 -7.12
N ALA A 32 -15.08 -1.58 -8.00
CA ALA A 32 -15.57 -2.93 -8.26
C ALA A 32 -14.48 -3.87 -8.81
N ASP A 33 -13.51 -3.31 -9.52
CA ASP A 33 -12.36 -4.00 -10.10
C ASP A 33 -11.09 -3.85 -9.25
N PHE A 34 -11.23 -3.46 -7.97
CA PHE A 34 -10.09 -3.30 -7.07
C PHE A 34 -9.34 -4.62 -6.92
N ALA A 35 -8.14 -4.66 -7.51
CA ALA A 35 -7.19 -5.75 -7.37
C ALA A 35 -5.77 -5.17 -7.31
N VAL A 36 -4.98 -5.59 -6.32
CA VAL A 36 -3.57 -5.22 -6.24
C VAL A 36 -2.77 -6.16 -7.13
N ARG A 37 -2.76 -5.87 -8.43
CA ARG A 37 -2.10 -6.70 -9.46
C ARG A 37 -0.57 -6.64 -9.45
N ALA A 38 0.02 -5.89 -8.52
CA ALA A 38 1.47 -5.91 -8.29
C ALA A 38 1.97 -7.33 -7.87
N PHE A 39 1.04 -8.20 -7.48
CA PHE A 39 1.29 -9.56 -7.03
C PHE A 39 0.82 -10.63 -8.03
N ASP A 40 0.29 -10.22 -9.18
CA ASP A 40 -0.11 -11.14 -10.23
C ASP A 40 1.12 -11.51 -11.04
N THR A 41 1.41 -12.81 -11.10
CA THR A 41 2.25 -13.34 -12.15
C THR A 41 1.44 -13.22 -13.43
N ALA A 42 1.97 -12.56 -14.46
CA ALA A 42 1.31 -12.51 -15.76
C ALA A 42 0.90 -13.95 -16.16
N ASP A 43 -0.33 -14.09 -16.67
CA ASP A 43 -1.00 -15.38 -16.87
C ASP A 43 -0.21 -16.35 -17.79
N ASP A 44 0.75 -15.82 -18.54
CA ASP A 44 1.64 -16.52 -19.46
C ASP A 44 3.00 -16.95 -18.84
N VAL A 45 3.24 -16.66 -17.56
CA VAL A 45 4.52 -16.95 -16.91
C VAL A 45 4.37 -18.12 -15.93
N ASP A 46 4.68 -19.31 -16.44
CA ASP A 46 4.86 -20.52 -15.64
C ASP A 46 5.85 -20.28 -14.48
N VAL A 47 5.65 -20.98 -13.35
CA VAL A 47 6.49 -20.90 -12.14
C VAL A 47 7.95 -21.19 -12.49
N SER A 48 8.21 -22.07 -13.47
CA SER A 48 9.54 -22.36 -14.00
C SER A 48 10.19 -21.17 -14.73
N ARG A 49 9.38 -20.34 -15.39
CA ARG A 49 9.83 -19.13 -16.10
C ARG A 49 10.06 -17.98 -15.12
N GLN A 50 9.26 -17.88 -14.04
CA GLN A 50 9.53 -16.97 -12.93
C GLN A 50 10.82 -17.33 -12.19
N SER A 51 11.07 -18.61 -11.91
CA SER A 51 12.31 -19.07 -11.29
C SER A 51 13.51 -18.84 -12.22
N GLY A 52 13.36 -19.10 -13.52
CA GLY A 52 14.36 -18.77 -14.54
C GLY A 52 14.69 -17.28 -14.60
N ARG A 53 13.68 -16.39 -14.54
CA ARG A 53 13.88 -14.94 -14.47
C ARG A 53 14.61 -14.51 -13.19
N ARG A 54 14.23 -15.07 -12.02
CA ARG A 54 14.95 -14.81 -10.75
C ARG A 54 16.40 -15.24 -10.83
N THR A 55 16.68 -16.42 -11.37
CA THR A 55 18.05 -16.92 -11.54
C THR A 55 18.84 -16.05 -12.50
N LEU A 56 18.24 -15.61 -13.61
CA LEU A 56 18.88 -14.70 -14.57
C LEU A 56 19.16 -13.33 -13.94
N LEU A 57 18.20 -12.75 -13.22
CA LEU A 57 18.37 -11.49 -12.50
C LEU A 57 19.53 -11.61 -11.50
N GLN A 58 19.52 -12.64 -10.65
CA GLN A 58 20.62 -12.91 -9.72
C GLN A 58 21.97 -13.12 -10.40
N SER A 59 21.99 -13.65 -11.63
CA SER A 59 23.22 -13.83 -12.40
C SER A 59 23.73 -12.51 -12.98
N LEU A 60 22.82 -11.64 -13.45
CA LEU A 60 23.12 -10.29 -13.91
C LEU A 60 23.56 -9.41 -12.75
N ASP A 61 22.86 -9.45 -11.62
CA ASP A 61 23.21 -8.72 -10.40
C ASP A 61 24.58 -9.14 -9.89
N ARG A 62 24.89 -10.45 -9.87
CA ARG A 62 26.23 -10.96 -9.53
C ARG A 62 27.30 -10.50 -10.52
N TYR A 63 27.00 -10.54 -11.82
CA TYR A 63 27.91 -10.06 -12.86
C TYR A 63 28.18 -8.56 -12.71
N GLN A 64 27.14 -7.76 -12.50
CA GLN A 64 27.22 -6.31 -12.32
C GLN A 64 27.96 -5.95 -11.03
N ALA A 65 27.67 -6.62 -9.91
CA ALA A 65 28.38 -6.47 -8.65
C ALA A 65 29.86 -6.88 -8.70
N SER A 66 30.23 -7.81 -9.60
CA SER A 66 31.62 -8.22 -9.83
C SER A 66 32.41 -7.25 -10.73
N ARG A 67 31.71 -6.46 -11.56
CA ARG A 67 32.31 -5.55 -12.56
C ARG A 67 32.30 -4.09 -12.10
N GLU A 68 31.27 -3.68 -11.37
CA GLU A 68 31.14 -2.35 -10.78
C GLU A 68 31.55 -2.42 -9.31
N LYS A 69 32.62 -1.70 -8.94
CA LYS A 69 32.94 -1.42 -7.53
C LYS A 69 31.76 -0.68 -6.91
N GLN A 70 30.85 -1.45 -6.29
CA GLN A 70 29.79 -1.05 -5.38
C GLN A 70 29.17 0.33 -5.65
N LEU A 71 28.28 0.42 -6.63
CA LEU A 71 27.23 1.43 -6.59
C LEU A 71 26.16 0.91 -5.61
N GLU A 72 25.97 1.62 -4.51
CA GLU A 72 24.92 1.38 -3.48
C GLU A 72 23.52 1.17 -4.09
N PHE A 73 23.29 1.78 -5.26
CA PHE A 73 22.11 1.60 -6.11
C PHE A 73 21.79 0.14 -6.47
N ALA A 74 22.78 -0.65 -6.89
CA ALA A 74 22.55 -2.04 -7.33
C ALA A 74 22.11 -2.96 -6.17
N ARG A 75 22.70 -2.77 -4.98
CA ARG A 75 22.31 -3.51 -3.77
C ARG A 75 20.90 -3.15 -3.27
N THR A 76 20.55 -1.87 -3.39
CA THR A 76 19.23 -1.35 -2.99
C THR A 76 18.11 -1.90 -3.88
N GLN A 77 18.39 -2.02 -5.19
CA GLN A 77 17.44 -2.58 -6.15
C GLN A 77 17.19 -4.08 -5.91
N ASP A 78 18.21 -4.86 -5.57
CA ASP A 78 18.07 -6.30 -5.27
C ASP A 78 17.21 -6.53 -4.01
N ALA A 79 17.47 -5.82 -2.91
CA ALA A 79 16.69 -5.96 -1.68
C ALA A 79 15.20 -5.60 -1.88
N PHE A 80 14.92 -4.50 -2.58
CA PHE A 80 13.54 -4.10 -2.90
C PHE A 80 12.85 -5.13 -3.80
N THR A 81 13.56 -5.64 -4.81
CA THR A 81 13.04 -6.65 -5.74
C THR A 81 12.74 -7.96 -5.01
N GLN A 82 13.62 -8.41 -4.11
CA GLN A 82 13.40 -9.60 -3.29
C GLN A 82 12.20 -9.44 -2.35
N GLN A 83 12.06 -8.29 -1.68
CA GLN A 83 10.94 -8.03 -0.78
C GLN A 83 9.60 -7.93 -1.55
N ALA A 84 9.60 -7.26 -2.70
CA ALA A 84 8.44 -7.20 -3.59
C ALA A 84 8.06 -8.58 -4.13
N LEU A 85 9.04 -9.42 -4.51
CA LEU A 85 8.80 -10.80 -4.95
C LEU A 85 8.25 -11.67 -3.83
N ASN A 86 8.76 -11.53 -2.59
CA ASN A 86 8.27 -12.28 -1.44
C ASN A 86 6.83 -11.89 -1.06
N LEU A 87 6.50 -10.60 -1.14
CA LEU A 87 5.13 -10.11 -1.00
C LEU A 87 4.23 -10.64 -2.14
N SER A 88 4.74 -10.64 -3.38
CA SER A 88 4.03 -11.13 -4.57
C SER A 88 3.69 -12.61 -4.53
N THR A 89 4.58 -13.44 -4.00
CA THR A 89 4.32 -14.88 -3.87
C THR A 89 3.64 -15.28 -2.55
N SER A 90 3.43 -14.33 -1.62
CA SER A 90 2.83 -14.63 -0.32
C SER A 90 1.31 -14.78 -0.43
N ARG A 91 0.80 -16.00 -0.21
CA ARG A 91 -0.64 -16.28 -0.09
C ARG A 91 -1.31 -15.43 1.00
N ARG A 92 -0.58 -15.14 2.08
CA ARG A 92 -1.06 -14.29 3.19
C ARG A 92 -1.22 -12.85 2.73
N ALA A 93 -0.26 -12.32 1.97
CA ALA A 93 -0.35 -10.97 1.41
C ALA A 93 -1.53 -10.85 0.43
N LYS A 94 -1.67 -11.78 -0.53
CA LYS A 94 -2.80 -11.77 -1.48
C LYS A 94 -4.16 -11.76 -0.78
N LYS A 95 -4.34 -12.60 0.24
CA LYS A 95 -5.57 -12.61 1.05
C LYS A 95 -5.80 -11.28 1.75
N ALA A 96 -4.76 -10.66 2.30
CA ALA A 96 -4.90 -9.38 2.99
C ALA A 96 -5.45 -8.25 2.09
N PHE A 97 -5.07 -8.24 0.81
CA PHE A 97 -5.56 -7.26 -0.16
C PHE A 97 -6.95 -7.55 -0.73
N ASP A 98 -7.46 -8.77 -0.54
CA ASP A 98 -8.78 -9.18 -1.05
C ASP A 98 -9.90 -8.76 -0.09
N LEU A 99 -10.52 -7.61 -0.38
CA LEU A 99 -11.66 -7.09 0.37
C LEU A 99 -12.96 -7.85 0.09
N SER A 100 -13.04 -8.71 -0.94
CA SER A 100 -14.23 -9.52 -1.20
C SER A 100 -14.44 -10.63 -0.16
N GLN A 101 -13.41 -10.91 0.63
CA GLN A 101 -13.47 -11.86 1.75
C GLN A 101 -14.17 -11.27 2.99
N GLU A 102 -14.49 -9.98 3.00
CA GLU A 102 -15.18 -9.34 4.11
C GLU A 102 -16.70 -9.37 3.88
N PRO A 103 -17.51 -9.59 4.94
CA PRO A 103 -18.96 -9.51 4.83
C PRO A 103 -19.40 -8.14 4.30
N GLU A 104 -20.39 -8.13 3.40
CA GLU A 104 -20.92 -6.89 2.81
C GLU A 104 -21.42 -5.91 3.88
N ALA A 105 -22.06 -6.40 4.94
CA ALA A 105 -22.49 -5.59 6.07
C ALA A 105 -21.33 -4.87 6.77
N LEU A 106 -20.17 -5.53 6.90
CA LEU A 106 -18.98 -4.90 7.49
C LEU A 106 -18.42 -3.84 6.54
N ARG A 107 -18.37 -4.14 5.24
CA ARG A 107 -17.94 -3.16 4.23
C ARG A 107 -18.85 -1.94 4.21
N ASP A 108 -20.15 -2.12 4.42
CA ASP A 108 -21.13 -1.04 4.52
C ASP A 108 -20.96 -0.23 5.81
N ALA A 109 -20.66 -0.88 6.94
CA ALA A 109 -20.38 -0.20 8.21
C ALA A 109 -19.17 0.74 8.12
N TYR A 110 -18.10 0.32 7.47
CA TYR A 110 -16.96 1.19 7.15
C TYR A 110 -17.30 2.28 6.13
N GLY A 111 -18.39 2.13 5.38
CA GLY A 111 -18.80 3.01 4.31
C GLY A 111 -18.16 2.67 2.96
N ARG A 112 -18.99 2.67 1.90
CA ARG A 112 -18.58 2.41 0.50
C ARG A 112 -17.92 3.64 -0.13
N ASN A 113 -16.82 4.07 0.46
CA ASN A 113 -16.01 5.19 0.02
C ASN A 113 -14.52 4.87 0.19
N ARG A 114 -13.65 5.72 -0.36
CA ARG A 114 -12.20 5.48 -0.36
C ARG A 114 -11.58 5.42 1.04
N VAL A 115 -12.08 6.22 1.98
CA VAL A 115 -11.55 6.29 3.36
C VAL A 115 -11.96 5.03 4.12
N GLY A 116 -13.26 4.71 4.10
CA GLY A 116 -13.83 3.51 4.71
C GLY A 116 -13.17 2.22 4.26
N GLN A 117 -13.17 1.97 2.95
CA GLN A 117 -12.56 0.77 2.41
C GLN A 117 -11.02 0.77 2.56
N GLY A 118 -10.40 1.96 2.66
CA GLY A 118 -8.98 2.10 2.98
C GLY A 118 -8.66 1.68 4.42
N LEU A 119 -9.49 2.07 5.39
CA LEU A 119 -9.38 1.66 6.80
C LEU A 119 -9.61 0.15 6.95
N LEU A 120 -10.62 -0.40 6.28
CA LEU A 120 -10.88 -1.85 6.26
C LEU A 120 -9.69 -2.63 5.70
N LEU A 121 -9.11 -2.16 4.59
CA LEU A 121 -7.90 -2.74 4.03
C LEU A 121 -6.72 -2.64 5.00
N ALA A 122 -6.56 -1.50 5.68
CA ALA A 122 -5.52 -1.33 6.68
C ALA A 122 -5.67 -2.35 7.81
N ARG A 123 -6.88 -2.58 8.32
CA ARG A 123 -7.15 -3.60 9.34
C ARG A 123 -6.72 -4.99 8.87
N ARG A 124 -7.11 -5.41 7.66
CA ARG A 124 -6.69 -6.70 7.08
C ARG A 124 -5.18 -6.83 6.92
N LEU A 125 -4.50 -5.74 6.56
CA LEU A 125 -3.04 -5.71 6.44
C LEU A 125 -2.38 -5.87 7.81
N VAL A 126 -2.88 -5.18 8.83
CA VAL A 126 -2.40 -5.31 10.22
C VAL A 126 -2.63 -6.73 10.73
N GLU A 127 -3.81 -7.30 10.52
CA GLU A 127 -4.14 -8.70 10.83
C GLU A 127 -3.20 -9.69 10.10
N ALA A 128 -2.79 -9.34 8.88
CA ALA A 128 -1.79 -10.08 8.11
C ALA A 128 -0.34 -9.84 8.56
N GLY A 129 -0.09 -9.01 9.57
CA GLY A 129 1.22 -8.78 10.19
C GLY A 129 1.97 -7.54 9.67
N VAL A 130 1.31 -6.67 8.91
CA VAL A 130 1.90 -5.38 8.52
C VAL A 130 1.97 -4.47 9.74
N ARG A 131 3.18 -4.00 10.06
CA ARG A 131 3.43 -3.21 11.28
C ARG A 131 3.00 -1.75 11.18
N PHE A 132 2.91 -1.21 9.97
CA PHE A 132 2.61 0.19 9.76
C PHE A 132 1.86 0.36 8.44
N VAL A 133 0.72 1.04 8.49
CA VAL A 133 -0.12 1.32 7.32
C VAL A 133 -0.48 2.80 7.35
N THR A 134 -0.19 3.49 6.25
CA THR A 134 -0.66 4.86 6.04
C THR A 134 -1.83 4.84 5.08
N ILE A 135 -2.94 5.43 5.51
CA ILE A 135 -4.10 5.65 4.65
C ILE A 135 -4.23 7.13 4.31
N LYS A 136 -4.86 7.40 3.17
CA LYS A 136 -5.31 8.74 2.83
C LYS A 136 -6.68 8.96 3.46
N GLY A 137 -6.71 9.62 4.61
CA GLY A 137 -7.93 9.86 5.39
C GLY A 137 -8.89 10.92 4.83
N TYR A 138 -8.57 11.52 3.68
CA TYR A 138 -9.33 12.63 3.11
C TYR A 138 -9.85 12.32 1.70
N VAL A 139 -10.98 12.93 1.36
CA VAL A 139 -11.64 12.81 0.05
C VAL A 139 -11.17 13.94 -0.84
N GLU A 140 -10.75 13.64 -2.07
CA GLU A 140 -10.41 14.67 -3.06
C GLU A 140 -11.66 15.48 -3.44
N THR A 141 -11.69 16.75 -3.04
CA THR A 141 -12.78 17.69 -3.35
C THR A 141 -12.47 18.59 -4.55
N GLY A 142 -11.37 18.35 -5.26
CA GLY A 142 -10.88 19.19 -6.36
C GLY A 142 -10.04 20.41 -5.94
N ILE A 143 -9.99 20.69 -4.63
CA ILE A 143 -9.10 21.67 -3.98
C ILE A 143 -8.24 20.90 -2.97
N TYR A 144 -7.07 21.41 -2.56
CA TYR A 144 -6.09 20.76 -1.67
C TYR A 144 -6.76 20.01 -0.50
N ALA A 145 -7.04 18.73 -0.69
CA ALA A 145 -8.01 18.04 0.17
C ALA A 145 -7.45 17.59 1.51
N TRP A 146 -6.13 17.68 1.68
CA TRP A 146 -5.44 17.47 2.95
C TRP A 146 -5.23 18.79 3.73
N ASP A 147 -5.42 19.94 3.07
CA ASP A 147 -5.06 21.26 3.55
C ASP A 147 -6.26 22.21 3.49
N HIS A 148 -6.87 22.47 4.64
CA HIS A 148 -8.12 23.23 4.73
C HIS A 148 -7.94 24.75 4.87
N HIS A 149 -6.76 25.31 4.57
CA HIS A 149 -6.52 26.75 4.69
C HIS A 149 -7.49 27.60 3.86
N TRP A 150 -8.10 27.01 2.83
CA TRP A 150 -9.16 27.65 2.04
C TRP A 150 -10.49 26.91 2.18
N GLY A 151 -11.54 27.61 2.62
CA GLY A 151 -12.90 27.08 2.67
C GLY A 151 -13.09 25.92 3.67
N ILE A 152 -12.50 26.01 4.87
CA ILE A 152 -12.52 24.94 5.88
C ILE A 152 -13.92 24.34 6.15
N PHE A 153 -14.94 25.18 6.41
CA PHE A 153 -16.27 24.69 6.77
C PHE A 153 -16.92 23.85 5.67
N PRO A 154 -17.01 24.31 4.40
CA PRO A 154 -17.49 23.47 3.30
C PRO A 154 -16.71 22.16 3.09
N HIS A 155 -15.41 22.12 3.41
CA HIS A 155 -14.63 20.89 3.33
C HIS A 155 -15.00 19.93 4.45
N LEU A 156 -15.06 20.42 5.70
CA LEU A 156 -15.35 19.61 6.87
C LEU A 156 -16.78 19.05 6.84
N GLU A 157 -17.76 19.81 6.35
CA GLU A 157 -19.14 19.33 6.14
C GLU A 157 -19.21 18.07 5.27
N LYS A 158 -18.28 17.91 4.32
CA LYS A 158 -18.21 16.74 3.43
C LYS A 158 -17.32 15.63 3.96
N GLN A 159 -16.18 15.98 4.54
CA GLN A 159 -15.16 15.01 4.91
C GLN A 159 -15.39 14.40 6.30
N LEU A 160 -15.86 15.18 7.28
CA LEU A 160 -16.05 14.70 8.65
C LEU A 160 -17.05 13.54 8.75
N PRO A 161 -18.24 13.57 8.12
CA PRO A 161 -19.17 12.45 8.23
C PRO A 161 -18.60 11.14 7.69
N ILE A 162 -17.81 11.22 6.62
CA ILE A 162 -17.13 10.05 6.03
C ILE A 162 -16.07 9.53 7.00
N TYR A 163 -15.23 10.41 7.53
CA TYR A 163 -14.16 10.02 8.43
C TYR A 163 -14.71 9.45 9.75
N ASP A 164 -15.70 10.12 10.34
CA ASP A 164 -16.33 9.75 11.60
C ASP A 164 -16.96 8.35 11.55
N SER A 165 -17.79 8.09 10.54
CA SER A 165 -18.38 6.76 10.32
C SER A 165 -17.34 5.68 10.07
N SER A 166 -16.37 5.96 9.18
CA SER A 166 -15.35 4.98 8.81
C SER A 166 -14.41 4.64 9.97
N TYR A 167 -14.01 5.66 10.76
CA TYR A 167 -13.10 5.50 11.88
C TYR A 167 -13.79 4.83 13.07
N SER A 168 -15.04 5.20 13.35
CA SER A 168 -15.84 4.52 14.38
C SER A 168 -16.03 3.04 14.05
N ALA A 169 -16.31 2.72 12.78
CA ALA A 169 -16.40 1.32 12.33
C ALA A 169 -15.07 0.57 12.50
N LEU A 170 -13.92 1.22 12.22
CA LEU A 170 -12.61 0.62 12.48
C LEU A 170 -12.42 0.31 13.98
N LEU A 171 -12.70 1.28 14.86
CA LEU A 171 -12.52 1.07 16.29
C LEU A 171 -13.39 -0.08 16.81
N ASN A 172 -14.65 -0.13 16.42
CA ASN A 172 -15.56 -1.23 16.78
C ASN A 172 -15.06 -2.58 16.23
N ASP A 173 -14.66 -2.65 14.96
CA ASP A 173 -14.15 -3.89 14.34
C ASP A 173 -12.83 -4.35 14.97
N LEU A 174 -11.98 -3.42 15.43
CA LEU A 174 -10.76 -3.77 16.17
C LEU A 174 -11.09 -4.29 17.58
N ASP A 175 -12.05 -3.67 18.28
CA ASP A 175 -12.50 -4.11 19.60
C ASP A 175 -13.13 -5.51 19.54
N ASP A 176 -14.05 -5.72 18.60
CA ASP A 176 -14.71 -7.02 18.35
C ASP A 176 -13.71 -8.15 18.08
N ARG A 177 -12.53 -7.81 17.55
CA ARG A 177 -11.44 -8.75 17.23
C ARG A 177 -10.37 -8.85 18.32
N GLY A 178 -10.43 -8.04 19.38
CA GLY A 178 -9.39 -7.96 20.40
C GLY A 178 -8.05 -7.46 19.86
N MET A 179 -8.09 -6.49 18.93
CA MET A 179 -6.92 -5.91 18.25
C MET A 179 -6.56 -4.49 18.74
N LEU A 180 -7.12 -4.04 19.87
CA LEU A 180 -6.84 -2.71 20.44
C LEU A 180 -5.66 -2.66 21.42
N ASP A 181 -5.16 -3.82 21.87
CA ASP A 181 -4.02 -3.98 22.79
C ASP A 181 -2.71 -4.29 22.04
#